data_AF-A0A0B7GQ13-F1
#
_entry.id   AF-A0A0B7GQ13-F1
#
_cell.length_a   1.000
_cell.length_b   1.000
_cell.length_c   1.000
_cell.angle_alpha   90.00
_cell.angle_beta   90.00
_cell.angle_gamma   90.00
#
_symmetry.space_group_name_H-M   'P 1'
#
loop_
_entity.id
_entity.type
_entity.pdbx_description
1 polymer ?
#
loop_
_entity_poly.entity_id
_entity_poly.type
_entity_poly.pdbx_seq_one_letter_code
_entity_poly.pdbx_strand_id
1 'polypeptide(L)'
;MFINIEDYLTKKIAIRLKHERTKLGFSQLRISDIPSQISNVENQVNDVTSTVLKKYATELLLSEEYLFWGDDSEIEELVEWIFFQYFSLVVIHPLETDFILLLI
;
A
#
# COMPACT_ATOMS: atom_id res chain seq x y z
N MET A 1 3.09 -20.15 -3.53
CA MET A 1 2.72 -18.95 -2.78
C MET A 1 2.75 -17.77 -3.75
N PHE A 2 1.68 -16.99 -3.87
CA PHE A 2 1.63 -15.81 -4.74
C PHE A 2 1.72 -14.57 -3.86
N ILE A 3 2.77 -13.77 -4.04
CA ILE A 3 2.94 -12.49 -3.33
C ILE A 3 2.27 -11.42 -4.17
N ASN A 4 1.22 -10.80 -3.64
CA ASN A 4 0.55 -9.69 -4.30
C ASN A 4 0.98 -8.37 -3.63
N ILE A 5 2.05 -7.77 -4.16
CA ILE A 5 2.58 -6.47 -3.68
C ILE A 5 1.55 -5.36 -3.87
N GLU A 6 0.81 -5.40 -4.98
CA GLU A 6 -0.21 -4.40 -5.30
C GLU A 6 -1.34 -4.40 -4.26
N ASP A 7 -1.87 -5.58 -3.91
CA ASP A 7 -2.89 -5.71 -2.86
C ASP A 7 -2.39 -5.21 -1.49
N TYR A 8 -1.13 -5.52 -1.14
CA TYR A 8 -0.51 -5.04 0.10
C TYR A 8 -0.44 -3.50 0.13
N LEU A 9 0.07 -2.89 -0.94
CA LEU A 9 0.22 -1.45 -1.06
C LEU A 9 -1.13 -0.74 -1.07
N THR A 10 -2.10 -1.22 -1.86
CA THR A 10 -3.45 -0.62 -1.95
C THR A 10 -4.13 -0.58 -0.58
N LYS A 11 -3.98 -1.64 0.22
CA LYS A 11 -4.52 -1.69 1.60
C LYS A 11 -3.84 -0.68 2.51
N LYS A 12 -2.50 -0.59 2.49
CA LYS A 12 -1.73 0.37 3.29
C LYS A 12 -2.12 1.81 2.94
N ILE A 13 -2.19 2.15 1.65
CA ILE A 13 -2.61 3.48 1.17
C ILE A 13 -4.04 3.79 1.67
N ALA A 14 -5.01 2.90 1.46
CA ALA A 14 -6.40 3.12 1.88
C ALA A 14 -6.52 3.39 3.40
N ILE A 15 -5.78 2.65 4.22
CA ILE A 15 -5.73 2.83 5.67
C ILE A 15 -5.14 4.21 6.02
N ARG A 16 -4.03 4.60 5.37
CA ARG A 16 -3.38 5.90 5.60
C ARG A 16 -4.28 7.07 5.24
N LEU A 17 -4.95 7.02 4.08
CA LEU A 17 -5.89 8.04 3.65
C LEU A 17 -7.02 8.24 4.68
N LYS A 18 -7.60 7.14 5.16
CA LYS A 18 -8.62 7.17 6.21
C LYS A 18 -8.07 7.73 7.52
N HIS A 19 -6.86 7.34 7.91
CA HIS A 19 -6.22 7.81 9.13
C HIS A 19 -6.01 9.32 9.09
N GLU A 20 -5.34 9.85 8.07
CA GLU A 20 -5.02 11.27 7.98
C GLU A 20 -6.28 12.16 7.86
N ARG A 21 -7.31 11.70 7.14
CA ARG A 21 -8.59 12.42 7.10
C ARG A 21 -9.28 12.44 8.47
N THR A 22 -9.37 11.29 9.14
CA THR A 22 -10.08 11.19 10.43
C THR A 22 -9.35 11.92 11.55
N LYS A 23 -8.01 11.93 11.53
CA LYS A 23 -7.13 12.70 12.42
C LYS A 23 -7.43 14.20 12.39
N LEU A 24 -7.76 14.74 11.22
CA LEU A 24 -8.17 16.14 11.05
C LEU A 24 -9.68 16.38 11.28
N GLY A 25 -10.46 15.33 11.57
CA GLY A 25 -11.90 15.42 11.78
C GLY A 25 -12.70 15.69 10.49
N PHE A 26 -12.09 15.49 9.32
CA PHE A 26 -12.73 15.79 8.04
C PHE A 26 -13.73 14.72 7.65
N SER A 27 -14.86 15.13 7.08
CA SER A 27 -15.83 14.20 6.48
C SER A 27 -15.35 13.73 5.10
N GLN A 28 -15.91 12.63 4.61
CA GLN A 28 -15.64 12.15 3.23
C GLN A 28 -16.08 13.16 2.16
N LEU A 29 -17.12 13.96 2.45
CA LEU A 29 -17.58 15.08 1.61
C LEU A 29 -16.48 16.12 1.39
N ARG A 30 -15.54 16.24 2.32
CA ARG A 30 -14.43 17.17 2.18
C ARG A 30 -13.49 16.76 1.05
N ILE A 31 -13.38 15.46 0.79
CA ILE A 31 -12.49 14.92 -0.25
C ILE A 31 -13.21 14.82 -1.60
N SER A 32 -14.49 14.46 -1.61
CA SER A 32 -15.27 14.32 -2.84
C SER A 32 -16.74 14.59 -2.60
N ASP A 33 -17.40 15.22 -3.57
CA ASP A 33 -18.87 15.42 -3.61
C ASP A 33 -19.66 14.10 -3.60
N ILE A 34 -18.98 12.97 -3.82
CA ILE A 34 -19.54 11.62 -3.77
C ILE A 34 -18.90 10.86 -2.58
N PRO A 35 -19.48 10.92 -1.37
CA PRO A 35 -18.90 10.31 -0.16
C PRO A 35 -18.73 8.79 -0.27
N SER A 36 -19.66 8.12 -0.95
CA SER A 36 -19.62 6.67 -1.16
C SER A 36 -18.37 6.24 -1.95
N GLN A 37 -17.89 7.08 -2.87
CA GLN A 37 -16.63 6.83 -3.58
C GLN A 37 -15.45 6.77 -2.61
N ILE A 38 -15.39 7.73 -1.68
CA ILE A 38 -14.33 7.80 -0.67
C ILE A 38 -14.46 6.66 0.33
N SER A 39 -15.68 6.36 0.77
CA SER A 39 -15.95 5.22 1.64
C SER A 39 -15.51 3.89 1.02
N ASN A 40 -15.75 3.69 -0.27
CA ASN A 40 -15.34 2.47 -0.96
C ASN A 40 -13.81 2.35 -1.03
N VAL A 41 -13.09 3.45 -1.25
CA VAL A 41 -11.62 3.46 -1.23
C VAL A 41 -11.09 3.17 0.18
N GLU A 42 -11.59 3.88 1.19
CA GLU A 42 -11.13 3.76 2.58
C GLU A 42 -11.43 2.39 3.22
N ASN A 43 -12.46 1.70 2.72
CA ASN A 43 -12.82 0.36 3.17
C ASN A 43 -12.36 -0.73 2.18
N GLN A 44 -11.43 -0.41 1.27
CA GLN A 44 -10.76 -1.38 0.39
C GLN A 44 -11.73 -2.13 -0.54
N VAL A 45 -12.87 -1.52 -0.87
CA VAL A 45 -13.82 -2.03 -1.86
C VAL A 45 -13.34 -1.69 -3.27
N ASN A 46 -12.72 -0.51 -3.43
CA ASN A 46 -12.18 -0.02 -4.69
C ASN A 46 -10.72 0.41 -4.51
N ASP A 47 -9.94 0.29 -5.59
CA ASP A 47 -8.55 0.77 -5.62
C ASP A 47 -8.45 2.30 -5.51
N VAL A 48 -7.33 2.75 -4.98
CA VAL A 48 -6.99 4.17 -4.89
C VAL A 48 -6.58 4.65 -6.28
N THR A 49 -7.37 5.55 -6.86
CA THR A 49 -7.01 6.20 -8.12
C THR A 49 -6.13 7.44 -7.87
N SER A 50 -5.29 7.80 -8.84
CA SER A 50 -4.47 9.02 -8.78
C SER A 50 -5.31 10.28 -8.57
N THR A 51 -6.52 10.34 -9.13
CA THR A 51 -7.47 11.44 -8.91
C THR A 51 -7.91 11.55 -7.45
N VAL A 52 -8.20 10.41 -6.80
CA VAL A 52 -8.56 10.41 -5.38
C VAL A 52 -7.36 10.82 -4.53
N LEU A 53 -6.18 10.27 -4.81
CA LEU A 53 -4.95 10.62 -4.09
C LEU A 53 -4.65 12.13 -4.17
N LYS A 54 -4.79 12.74 -5.35
CA LYS A 54 -4.64 14.19 -5.56
C LYS A 54 -5.62 15.03 -4.75
N LYS A 55 -6.88 14.59 -4.66
CA LYS A 55 -7.90 15.25 -3.84
C LYS A 55 -7.51 15.21 -2.37
N TYR A 56 -7.04 14.06 -1.88
CA TYR A 56 -6.51 13.95 -0.52
C TYR A 56 -5.31 14.88 -0.28
N ALA A 57 -4.31 14.88 -1.18
CA ALA A 57 -3.15 15.75 -1.06
C ALA A 57 -3.54 17.23 -0.97
N THR A 58 -4.48 17.65 -1.83
CA THR A 58 -4.99 19.03 -1.86
C THR A 58 -5.74 19.40 -0.59
N GLU A 59 -6.68 18.56 -0.15
CA GLU A 59 -7.56 18.87 0.99
C GLU A 59 -6.86 18.76 2.33
N LEU A 60 -5.93 17.81 2.47
CA LEU A 60 -5.20 17.58 3.72
C LEU A 60 -3.90 18.40 3.81
N LEU A 61 -3.50 19.10 2.73
CA LEU A 61 -2.23 19.81 2.62
C LEU A 61 -1.01 18.90 2.86
N LEU A 62 -1.08 17.69 2.32
CA LEU A 62 -0.03 16.66 2.41
C LEU A 62 0.53 16.37 1.03
N SER A 63 1.77 15.88 0.96
CA SER A 63 2.35 15.46 -0.32
C SER A 63 1.69 14.16 -0.81
N GLU A 64 1.53 14.03 -2.13
CA GLU A 64 1.10 12.76 -2.74
C GLU A 64 2.07 11.63 -2.39
N GLU A 65 3.37 11.94 -2.29
CA GLU A 65 4.43 10.99 -1.92
C GLU A 65 4.20 10.40 -0.53
N TYR A 66 3.95 11.23 0.48
CA TYR A 66 3.63 10.75 1.82
C TYR A 66 2.34 9.94 1.85
N LEU A 67 1.30 10.41 1.15
CA LEU A 67 0.04 9.67 1.10
C LEU A 67 0.20 8.29 0.44
N PHE A 68 1.09 8.18 -0.54
CA PHE A 68 1.37 6.95 -1.25
C PHE A 68 2.33 6.01 -0.49
N TRP A 69 3.47 6.50 -0.03
CA TRP A 69 4.52 5.68 0.59
C TRP A 69 4.43 5.61 2.11
N GLY A 70 4.02 6.71 2.74
CA GLY A 70 4.03 6.87 4.19
C GLY A 70 5.25 7.64 4.65
N ASP A 71 5.50 7.57 5.95
CA ASP A 71 6.76 8.03 6.52
C ASP A 71 7.87 6.98 6.37
N ASP A 72 9.07 7.32 6.83
CA ASP A 72 10.24 6.44 6.76
C ASP A 72 9.99 5.09 7.47
N SER A 73 9.23 5.08 8.57
CA SER A 73 8.90 3.86 9.31
C SER A 73 8.01 2.93 8.47
N GLU A 74 7.02 3.49 7.78
CA GLU A 74 6.15 2.70 6.90
C GLU A 74 6.90 2.16 5.68
N ILE A 75 7.88 2.91 5.17
CA ILE A 75 8.76 2.48 4.09
C ILE A 75 9.66 1.33 4.56
N GLU A 76 10.25 1.43 5.76
CA GLU A 76 11.04 0.36 6.36
C GLU A 76 10.22 -0.92 6.53
N GLU A 77 8.99 -0.82 7.06
CA GLU A 77 8.07 -1.96 7.19
C GLU A 77 7.77 -2.62 5.82
N LEU A 78 7.57 -1.82 4.78
CA LEU A 78 7.34 -2.32 3.42
C LEU A 78 8.56 -3.09 2.91
N VAL A 79 9.76 -2.54 3.11
CA VAL A 79 11.02 -3.17 2.69
C VAL A 79 11.24 -4.48 3.44
N GLU A 80 11.05 -4.49 4.76
CA GLU A 80 11.12 -5.70 5.58
C GLU A 80 10.11 -6.76 5.11
N TRP A 81 8.87 -6.37 4.84
CA TRP A 81 7.85 -7.28 4.33
C TRP A 81 8.26 -7.88 2.98
N ILE A 82 8.76 -7.07 2.05
CA ILE A 82 9.25 -7.55 0.74
C ILE A 82 10.38 -8.56 0.93
N PHE A 83 11.37 -8.26 1.78
CA PHE A 83 12.47 -9.18 2.07
C PHE A 83 11.95 -10.49 2.66
N PHE A 84 11.05 -10.42 3.64
CA PHE A 84 10.46 -11.61 4.27
C PHE A 84 9.73 -12.49 3.23
N GLN A 85 8.95 -11.88 2.34
CA GLN A 85 8.26 -12.60 1.28
C GLN A 85 9.25 -13.27 0.30
N TYR A 86 10.32 -12.56 -0.08
CA TYR A 86 11.36 -13.10 -0.94
C TYR A 86 12.11 -14.27 -0.29
N PHE A 87 12.57 -14.11 0.96
CA PHE A 87 13.24 -15.18 1.70
C PHE A 87 12.36 -16.41 1.87
N SER A 88 11.07 -16.21 2.14
CA SER A 88 10.10 -17.31 2.25
C SER A 88 9.98 -18.11 0.94
N LEU A 89 10.09 -17.47 -0.22
CA LEU A 89 10.12 -18.18 -1.51
C LEU A 89 11.41 -18.97 -1.71
N VAL A 90 12.56 -18.38 -1.37
CA VAL A 90 13.87 -19.05 -1.51
C VAL A 90 13.96 -20.28 -0.61
N VAL A 91 13.47 -20.19 0.63
CA VAL A 91 13.50 -21.31 1.60
C VAL A 91 12.59 -22.47 1.20
N ILE A 92 11.52 -22.22 0.42
CA ILE A 92 10.63 -23.27 -0.09
C ILE A 92 11.24 -24.00 -1.29
N HIS A 93 12.19 -23.41 -2.01
CA HIS A 93 12.87 -24.10 -3.10
C HIS A 93 13.88 -25.11 -2.53
N PRO A 94 13.84 -26.41 -2.92
CA PRO A 94 14.87 -27.35 -2.49
C PRO A 94 16.22 -26.90 -3.03
N LEU A 95 17.15 -26.54 -2.15
CA LEU A 95 18.53 -26.15 -2.48
C LEU A 95 19.28 -27.22 -3.28
N GLU A 96 18.81 -28.47 -3.23
CA GLU A 96 19.33 -29.61 -4.01
C GLU A 96 19.17 -29.43 -5.53
N THR A 97 18.19 -28.65 -5.98
CA THR A 97 17.89 -28.48 -7.41
C THR A 97 18.88 -27.55 -8.12
N ASP A 98 19.47 -26.59 -7.40
CA ASP A 98 20.35 -25.58 -7.98
C ASP A 98 21.82 -26.02 -8.06
N PHE A 99 22.23 -27.02 -7.26
CA PHE A 99 23.60 -27.55 -7.31
C PHE A 99 23.93 -28.33 -8.59
N ILE A 100 22.92 -28.81 -9.33
CA ILE A 100 23.12 -29.60 -10.55
C ILE A 100 23.38 -28.70 -11.77
N LEU A 101 22.89 -27.45 -11.77
CA LEU A 101 23.02 -26.53 -12.91
C LEU A 101 24.37 -25.79 -12.98
N LEU A 102 25.17 -25.82 -11.91
CA LEU A 102 26.51 -25.21 -11.86
C LEU A 102 27.67 -26.20 -12.13
N LEU A 103 27.36 -27.47 -12.42
CA LEU A 103 28.34 -28.54 -12.65
C LEU A 103 28.26 -29.19 -14.05
N ILE A 104 27.63 -28.54 -15.03
CA ILE A 104 27.66 -28.92 -16.45
C ILE A 104 28.21 -27.73 -17.26
#